data_AF-I1NDH5-F1
#
_entry.id   AF-I1NDH5-F1
#
_cell.length_a   1.000
_cell.length_b   1.000
_cell.length_c   1.000
_cell.angle_alpha   90.00
_cell.angle_beta   90.00
_cell.angle_gamma   90.00
#
_symmetry.space_group_name_H-M   'P 1'
#
loop_
_entity.id
_entity.type
_entity.pdbx_description
1 polymer ?
#
loop_
_entity_poly.entity_id
_entity_poly.type
_entity_poly.pdbx_seq_one_letter_code
_entity_poly.pdbx_strand_id
1 'polypeptide(L)'
;MAETDSSSSSDGEPSQSLASIAENLQRSAIQSARTVQHSSSTHFRAFQNFLPEAVSQYRTYEDAFVNKVKDGLMIAKENPAVSAGVAISAALLAMRAPRRFLFRHTLGRFQSEEARYARIEKNVKDLNLSVDLLKKENAKLLQRTTLAEKEMKYGHTELVSAGTQFQQLAKSAYKVETRAADLLDKLRYIPSREALALRAEVASMASNLKRQRSSLNKRIMKINELGVPV
;
A
#
# COMPACT_ATOMS: atom_id res chain seq x y z
N MET A 1 67.32 39.83 -9.91
CA MET A 1 67.79 38.46 -10.20
C MET A 1 66.54 37.58 -10.30
N ALA A 2 66.36 36.91 -11.42
CA ALA A 2 65.15 36.18 -11.77
C ALA A 2 65.00 34.86 -10.99
N GLU A 3 63.73 34.48 -10.83
CA GLU A 3 63.14 33.13 -10.85
C GLU A 3 64.00 31.93 -10.40
N THR A 4 63.50 31.16 -9.44
CA THR A 4 63.15 29.75 -9.68
C THR A 4 62.39 29.18 -8.49
N ASP A 5 61.20 28.70 -8.81
CA ASP A 5 60.34 27.88 -7.96
C ASP A 5 61.06 26.58 -7.55
N SER A 6 60.90 26.19 -6.29
CA SER A 6 60.96 24.77 -5.91
C SER A 6 59.77 24.46 -5.02
N SER A 7 58.72 23.99 -5.67
CA SER A 7 57.62 23.26 -5.09
C SER A 7 58.13 21.92 -4.54
N SER A 8 58.05 21.74 -3.22
CA SER A 8 58.13 20.44 -2.56
C SER A 8 56.88 20.24 -1.72
N SER A 9 55.81 19.92 -2.43
CA SER A 9 54.57 19.33 -1.91
C SER A 9 54.90 18.06 -1.12
N SER A 10 54.82 18.13 0.21
CA SER A 10 54.75 16.97 1.11
C SER A 10 53.35 16.92 1.73
N ASP A 11 52.33 16.91 0.87
CA ASP A 11 50.94 16.61 1.23
C ASP A 11 50.78 15.08 1.32
N GLY A 12 51.24 14.53 2.42
CA GLY A 12 51.03 13.13 2.81
C GLY A 12 51.45 13.06 4.26
N GLU A 13 50.56 13.21 5.23
CA GLU A 13 49.92 12.05 5.86
C GLU A 13 48.59 12.41 6.58
N PRO A 14 47.58 13.02 5.93
CA PRO A 14 46.22 13.02 6.49
C PRO A 14 45.66 11.59 6.55
N SER A 15 46.15 10.68 5.70
CA SER A 15 45.81 9.27 5.67
C SER A 15 46.13 8.52 6.97
N GLN A 16 47.35 8.65 7.51
CA GLN A 16 47.70 8.00 8.79
C GLN A 16 46.88 8.53 9.97
N SER A 17 46.61 9.83 10.00
CA SER A 17 45.77 10.42 11.07
C SER A 17 44.31 9.98 10.97
N LEU A 18 43.72 9.96 9.77
CA LEU A 18 42.36 9.44 9.57
C LEU A 18 42.25 7.94 9.86
N ALA A 19 43.27 7.15 9.49
CA ALA A 19 43.31 5.73 9.79
C ALA A 19 43.36 5.48 11.32
N SER A 20 44.22 6.21 12.05
CA SER A 20 44.28 6.10 13.51
C SER A 20 43.02 6.60 14.21
N ILE A 21 42.36 7.64 13.70
CA ILE A 21 41.05 8.10 14.19
C ILE A 21 39.97 7.05 13.93
N ALA A 22 39.94 6.45 12.74
CA ALA A 22 38.99 5.39 12.40
C ALA A 22 39.20 4.14 13.28
N GLU A 23 40.44 3.74 13.53
CA GLU A 23 40.77 2.67 14.47
C GLU A 23 40.32 3.00 15.91
N ASN A 24 40.53 4.23 16.37
CA ASN A 24 40.11 4.66 17.70
C ASN A 24 38.58 4.70 17.85
N LEU A 25 37.85 5.14 16.82
CA LEU A 25 36.40 5.08 16.78
C LEU A 25 35.89 3.64 16.78
N GLN A 26 36.53 2.73 16.03
CA GLN A 26 36.21 1.30 16.09
C GLN A 26 36.48 0.72 17.47
N ARG A 27 37.64 0.99 18.09
CA ARG A 27 37.97 0.52 19.44
C ARG A 27 36.97 1.06 20.48
N SER A 28 36.60 2.33 20.38
CA SER A 28 35.59 2.96 21.23
C SER A 28 34.19 2.38 21.01
N ALA A 29 33.79 2.11 19.76
CA ALA A 29 32.52 1.44 19.43
C ALA A 29 32.48 0.00 19.99
N ILE A 30 33.58 -0.73 19.90
CA ILE A 30 33.70 -2.09 20.46
C ILE A 30 33.69 -2.06 22.00
N GLN A 31 34.38 -1.10 22.62
CA GLN A 31 34.39 -0.94 24.07
C GLN A 31 33.03 -0.50 24.61
N SER A 32 32.37 0.47 23.97
CA SER A 32 31.01 0.90 24.34
C SER A 32 29.99 -0.21 24.13
N ALA A 33 30.07 -0.98 23.05
CA ALA A 33 29.23 -2.16 22.86
C ALA A 33 29.47 -3.21 23.97
N ARG A 34 30.73 -3.46 24.37
CA ARG A 34 31.08 -4.37 25.47
C ARG A 34 30.62 -3.86 26.84
N THR A 35 30.81 -2.59 27.15
CA THR A 35 30.39 -2.02 28.44
C THR A 35 28.87 -1.94 28.54
N VAL A 36 28.17 -1.64 27.45
CA VAL A 36 26.70 -1.72 27.39
C VAL A 36 26.23 -3.16 27.54
N GLN A 37 26.88 -4.14 26.91
CA GLN A 37 26.58 -5.56 27.12
C GLN A 37 26.83 -6.00 28.56
N HIS A 38 27.98 -5.65 29.15
CA HIS A 38 28.32 -6.02 30.53
C HIS A 38 27.40 -5.31 31.54
N SER A 39 27.17 -4.00 31.40
CA SER A 39 26.27 -3.23 32.25
C SER A 39 24.82 -3.70 32.14
N SER A 40 24.34 -3.95 30.91
CA SER A 40 23.00 -4.53 30.71
C SER A 40 22.91 -5.92 31.34
N SER A 41 23.97 -6.73 31.25
CA SER A 41 23.97 -8.08 31.84
C SER A 41 24.01 -8.08 33.37
N THR A 42 24.72 -7.13 34.01
CA THR A 42 24.75 -7.00 35.48
C THR A 42 23.42 -6.48 35.99
N HIS A 43 22.82 -5.47 35.34
CA HIS A 43 21.47 -5.02 35.67
C HIS A 43 20.43 -6.13 35.44
N PHE A 44 20.54 -6.90 34.36
CA PHE A 44 19.65 -8.01 34.07
C PHE A 44 19.79 -9.14 35.10
N ARG A 45 21.02 -9.51 35.51
CA ARG A 45 21.25 -10.50 36.58
C ARG A 45 20.74 -10.01 37.94
N ALA A 46 20.92 -8.73 38.26
CA ALA A 46 20.34 -8.15 39.48
C ALA A 46 18.80 -8.25 39.44
N PHE A 47 18.17 -7.88 38.31
CA PHE A 47 16.73 -8.08 38.11
C PHE A 47 16.32 -9.56 38.24
N GLN A 48 17.12 -10.50 37.71
CA GLN A 48 16.87 -11.93 37.85
C GLN A 48 16.94 -12.42 39.30
N ASN A 49 17.79 -11.84 40.14
CA ASN A 49 17.87 -12.18 41.57
C ASN A 49 16.68 -11.59 42.37
N PHE A 50 16.18 -10.42 41.97
CA PHE A 50 14.98 -9.82 42.57
C PHE A 50 13.67 -10.49 42.10
N LEU A 51 13.65 -11.09 40.91
CA LEU A 51 12.46 -11.79 40.40
C LEU A 51 11.92 -12.87 41.35
N PRO A 52 12.72 -13.84 41.86
CA PRO A 52 12.20 -14.87 42.78
C PRO A 52 11.72 -14.28 44.11
N GLU A 53 12.40 -13.25 44.65
CA GLU A 53 11.95 -12.59 45.87
C GLU A 53 10.64 -11.81 45.64
N ALA A 54 10.57 -11.04 44.56
CA ALA A 54 9.35 -10.32 44.17
C ALA A 54 8.20 -11.28 43.87
N VAL A 55 8.46 -12.42 43.21
CA VAL A 55 7.46 -13.46 42.96
C VAL A 55 7.01 -14.12 44.27
N SER A 56 7.93 -14.36 45.22
CA SER A 56 7.56 -14.93 46.52
C SER A 56 6.70 -13.96 47.34
N GLN A 57 7.06 -12.68 47.40
CA GLN A 57 6.25 -11.66 48.07
C GLN A 57 4.89 -11.50 47.37
N TYR A 58 4.89 -11.49 46.03
CA TYR A 58 3.66 -11.42 45.24
C TYR A 58 2.76 -12.64 45.47
N ARG A 59 3.32 -13.84 45.58
CA ARG A 59 2.59 -15.06 45.94
C ARG A 59 1.92 -14.94 47.30
N THR A 60 2.62 -14.40 48.31
CA THR A 60 2.03 -14.19 49.64
C THR A 60 0.86 -13.20 49.60
N TYR A 61 0.99 -12.11 48.83
CA TYR A 61 -0.10 -11.16 48.62
C TYR A 61 -1.25 -11.76 47.79
N GLU A 62 -0.93 -12.56 46.77
CA GLU A 62 -1.89 -13.26 45.93
C GLU A 62 -2.70 -14.26 46.77
N ASP A 63 -2.05 -15.09 47.57
CA ASP A 63 -2.70 -16.07 48.44
C ASP A 63 -3.59 -15.39 49.49
N ALA A 64 -3.13 -14.28 50.09
CA ALA A 64 -3.94 -13.49 51.01
C ALA A 64 -5.18 -12.90 50.31
N PHE A 65 -5.02 -12.39 49.09
CA PHE A 65 -6.12 -11.87 48.29
C PHE A 65 -7.10 -12.98 47.89
N VAL A 66 -6.62 -14.12 47.41
CA VAL A 66 -7.43 -15.26 47.01
C VAL A 66 -8.17 -15.85 48.21
N ASN A 67 -7.53 -15.95 49.38
CA ASN A 67 -8.21 -16.37 50.60
C ASN A 67 -9.28 -15.36 51.03
N LYS A 68 -9.02 -14.05 50.94
CA LYS A 68 -10.06 -13.03 51.19
C LYS A 68 -11.23 -13.10 50.22
N VAL A 69 -10.96 -13.40 48.94
CA VAL A 69 -12.02 -13.61 47.95
C VAL A 69 -12.81 -14.88 48.24
N LYS A 70 -12.16 -15.96 48.68
CA LYS A 70 -12.83 -17.20 49.12
C LYS A 70 -13.69 -16.97 50.36
N ASP A 71 -13.19 -16.28 51.37
CA ASP A 71 -13.95 -15.90 52.56
C ASP A 71 -15.16 -15.03 52.18
N GLY A 72 -14.95 -14.06 51.29
CA GLY A 72 -16.02 -13.23 50.72
C GLY A 72 -17.06 -14.04 49.95
N LEU A 73 -16.65 -15.10 49.25
CA LEU A 73 -17.55 -16.02 48.54
C LEU A 73 -18.36 -16.90 49.51
N MET A 74 -17.77 -17.26 50.66
CA MET A 74 -18.50 -17.96 51.73
C MET A 74 -19.56 -17.05 52.36
N ILE A 75 -19.22 -15.79 52.63
CA ILE A 75 -20.17 -14.77 53.12
C ILE A 75 -21.26 -14.46 52.07
N ALA A 76 -20.91 -14.49 50.77
CA ALA A 76 -21.84 -14.31 49.67
C ALA A 76 -22.94 -15.38 49.62
N LYS A 77 -22.64 -16.63 50.02
CA LYS A 77 -23.67 -17.68 50.15
C LYS A 77 -24.72 -17.34 51.20
N GLU A 78 -24.33 -16.63 52.26
CA GLU A 78 -25.25 -16.19 53.32
C GLU A 78 -26.06 -14.97 52.89
N ASN A 79 -25.52 -14.13 52.00
CA ASN A 79 -26.14 -12.87 51.56
C ASN A 79 -26.18 -12.75 50.02
N PRO A 80 -27.07 -13.50 49.33
CA PRO A 80 -27.13 -13.52 47.86
C PRO A 80 -27.39 -12.13 47.23
N ALA A 81 -28.09 -11.24 47.94
CA ALA A 81 -28.35 -9.88 47.47
C ALA A 81 -27.08 -9.01 47.42
N VAL A 82 -26.23 -9.09 48.46
CA VAL A 82 -24.97 -8.33 48.53
C VAL A 82 -23.98 -8.89 47.52
N SER A 83 -23.92 -10.21 47.38
CA SER A 83 -23.01 -10.85 46.42
C SER A 83 -23.33 -10.52 44.97
N ALA A 84 -24.61 -10.42 44.62
CA ALA A 84 -25.03 -10.02 43.28
C ALA A 84 -24.55 -8.59 42.94
N GLY A 85 -24.67 -7.64 43.88
CA GLY A 85 -24.19 -6.27 43.70
C GLY A 85 -22.67 -6.19 43.52
N VAL A 86 -21.91 -6.92 44.34
CA VAL A 86 -20.44 -7.00 44.22
C VAL A 86 -20.04 -7.65 42.89
N ALA A 87 -20.71 -8.73 42.47
CA ALA A 87 -20.43 -9.39 41.20
C ALA A 87 -20.70 -8.47 39.99
N ILE A 88 -21.80 -7.70 40.01
CA ILE A 88 -22.13 -6.73 38.95
C ILE A 88 -21.09 -5.62 38.88
N SER A 89 -20.70 -5.03 40.02
CA SER A 89 -19.68 -3.97 40.05
C SER A 89 -18.30 -4.48 39.60
N ALA A 90 -17.88 -5.67 40.03
CA ALA A 90 -16.65 -6.31 39.56
C ALA A 90 -16.71 -6.59 38.04
N ALA A 91 -17.85 -7.07 37.53
CA ALA A 91 -18.05 -7.29 36.10
C ALA A 91 -17.96 -5.99 35.29
N LEU A 92 -18.52 -4.89 35.79
CA LEU A 92 -18.40 -3.57 35.15
C LEU A 92 -16.94 -3.09 35.12
N LEU A 93 -16.18 -3.27 36.21
CA LEU A 93 -14.76 -2.91 36.25
C LEU A 93 -13.88 -3.79 35.34
N ALA A 94 -14.25 -5.06 35.15
CA ALA A 94 -13.55 -5.98 34.26
C ALA A 94 -13.80 -5.69 32.76
N MET A 95 -14.97 -5.14 32.42
CA MET A 95 -15.34 -4.80 31.05
C MET A 95 -14.46 -3.68 30.47
N ARG A 96 -14.06 -3.83 29.19
CA ARG A 96 -13.11 -2.92 28.52
C ARG A 96 -13.63 -1.48 28.37
N ALA A 97 -14.93 -1.31 28.12
CA ALA A 97 -15.54 0.00 27.90
C ALA A 97 -15.66 0.83 29.20
N PRO A 98 -16.25 0.32 30.30
CA PRO A 98 -16.27 1.05 31.58
C PRO A 98 -14.88 1.29 32.15
N ARG A 99 -13.95 0.33 32.01
CA ARG A 99 -12.56 0.51 32.42
C ARG A 99 -11.88 1.68 31.71
N ARG A 100 -12.06 1.83 30.40
CA ARG A 100 -11.52 2.98 29.64
C ARG A 100 -12.13 4.30 30.09
N PHE A 101 -13.43 4.31 30.38
CA PHE A 101 -14.12 5.49 30.88
C PHE A 101 -13.58 5.92 32.27
N LEU A 102 -13.50 4.97 33.22
CA LEU A 102 -12.95 5.22 34.54
C LEU A 102 -11.49 5.67 34.46
N PHE A 103 -10.66 5.01 33.65
CA PHE A 103 -9.25 5.38 33.50
C PHE A 103 -9.08 6.82 32.98
N ARG A 104 -9.93 7.25 32.04
CA ARG A 104 -9.94 8.63 31.53
C ARG A 104 -10.31 9.65 32.61
N HIS A 105 -11.23 9.31 33.51
CA HIS A 105 -11.77 10.24 34.50
C HIS A 105 -11.09 10.18 35.88
N THR A 106 -10.42 9.08 36.23
CA THR A 106 -9.80 8.87 37.56
C THR A 106 -8.27 9.02 37.50
N LEU A 107 -7.59 8.16 36.75
CA LEU A 107 -6.12 8.11 36.69
C LEU A 107 -5.53 9.21 35.80
N GLY A 108 -6.32 9.77 34.88
CA GLY A 108 -5.92 10.92 34.06
C GLY A 108 -5.60 12.19 34.87
N ARG A 109 -6.06 12.28 36.14
CA ARG A 109 -5.84 13.44 37.02
C ARG A 109 -4.45 13.45 37.67
N PHE A 110 -3.79 12.29 37.82
CA PHE A 110 -2.51 12.21 38.54
C PHE A 110 -1.27 12.53 37.67
N GLN A 111 -1.44 12.83 36.38
CA GLN A 111 -0.31 13.28 35.56
C GLN A 111 -0.02 14.76 35.84
N SER A 112 1.26 15.11 36.01
CA SER A 112 1.68 16.50 36.14
C SER A 112 1.19 17.31 34.95
N GLU A 113 0.64 18.49 35.21
CA GLU A 113 0.06 19.35 34.17
C GLU A 113 1.09 19.65 33.08
N GLU A 114 2.35 19.93 33.45
CA GLU A 114 3.46 20.15 32.52
C GLU A 114 3.72 18.95 31.60
N ALA A 115 3.77 17.72 32.13
CA ALA A 115 3.96 16.53 31.30
C ALA A 115 2.76 16.27 30.39
N ARG A 116 1.55 16.67 30.81
CA ARG A 116 0.34 16.59 29.99
C ARG A 116 0.37 17.61 28.86
N TYR A 117 0.76 18.86 29.14
CA TYR A 117 0.94 19.91 28.13
C TYR A 117 2.01 19.51 27.12
N ALA A 118 3.18 19.03 27.56
CA ALA A 118 4.24 18.57 26.67
C ALA A 118 3.79 17.39 25.77
N ARG A 119 3.00 16.45 26.31
CA ARG A 119 2.40 15.35 25.53
C ARG A 119 1.38 15.87 24.51
N ILE A 120 0.50 16.80 24.90
CA ILE A 120 -0.51 17.39 24.01
C ILE A 120 0.19 18.17 22.89
N GLU A 121 1.18 19.00 23.21
CA GLU A 121 1.93 19.77 22.23
C GLU A 121 2.65 18.85 21.23
N LYS A 122 3.30 17.78 21.71
CA LYS A 122 3.89 16.75 20.82
C LYS A 122 2.83 16.12 19.92
N ASN A 123 1.68 15.73 20.48
CA ASN A 123 0.60 15.12 19.70
C ASN A 123 0.01 16.08 18.66
N VAL A 124 -0.10 17.38 18.97
CA VAL A 124 -0.53 18.41 18.02
C VAL A 124 0.49 18.59 16.90
N LYS A 125 1.79 18.63 17.22
CA LYS A 125 2.87 18.70 16.22
C LYS A 125 2.87 17.48 15.30
N ASP A 126 2.76 16.28 15.85
CA ASP A 126 2.68 15.02 15.10
C ASP A 126 1.43 14.97 14.21
N LEU A 127 0.28 15.40 14.77
CA LEU A 127 -0.96 15.51 14.00
C LEU A 127 -0.83 16.51 12.86
N ASN A 128 -0.21 17.67 13.08
CA ASN A 128 -0.01 18.66 12.02
C ASN A 128 0.88 18.11 10.90
N LEU A 129 1.98 17.42 11.24
CA LEU A 129 2.83 16.75 10.26
C LEU A 129 2.05 15.70 9.47
N SER A 130 1.22 14.90 10.13
CA SER A 130 0.38 13.89 9.46
C SER A 130 -0.65 14.53 8.53
N VAL A 131 -1.27 15.65 8.91
CA VAL A 131 -2.22 16.40 8.09
C VAL A 131 -1.55 16.98 6.86
N ASP A 132 -0.34 17.53 7.00
CA ASP A 132 0.41 18.08 5.87
C ASP A 132 0.89 17.01 4.89
N LEU A 133 1.28 15.82 5.40
CA LEU A 133 1.55 14.66 4.56
C LEU A 133 0.29 14.23 3.80
N LEU A 134 -0.84 14.08 4.49
CA LEU A 134 -2.11 13.70 3.86
C LEU A 134 -2.57 14.71 2.79
N LYS A 135 -2.38 16.02 3.02
CA LYS A 135 -2.67 17.05 2.02
C LYS A 135 -1.81 16.87 0.76
N LYS A 136 -0.51 16.61 0.92
CA LYS A 136 0.42 16.38 -0.20
C LYS A 136 0.08 15.09 -0.95
N GLU A 137 -0.24 14.03 -0.24
CA GLU A 137 -0.65 12.75 -0.83
C GLU A 137 -1.98 12.87 -1.58
N ASN A 138 -2.97 13.54 -0.99
CA ASN A 138 -4.25 13.80 -1.63
C ASN A 138 -4.09 14.61 -2.92
N ALA A 139 -3.28 15.68 -2.90
CA ALA A 139 -3.01 16.48 -4.10
C ALA A 139 -2.34 15.65 -5.21
N LYS A 140 -1.36 14.80 -4.86
CA LYS A 140 -0.71 13.89 -5.82
C LYS A 140 -1.69 12.86 -6.38
N LEU A 141 -2.55 12.30 -5.54
CA LEU A 141 -3.54 11.30 -5.95
C LEU A 141 -4.57 11.92 -6.90
N LEU A 142 -5.08 13.11 -6.58
CA LEU A 142 -6.00 13.86 -7.44
C LEU A 142 -5.38 14.23 -8.80
N GLN A 143 -4.10 14.58 -8.83
CA GLN A 143 -3.39 14.82 -10.10
C GLN A 143 -3.25 13.55 -10.94
N ARG A 144 -2.99 12.39 -10.31
CA ARG A 144 -2.93 11.11 -11.02
C ARG A 144 -4.30 10.69 -11.56
N THR A 145 -5.37 10.90 -10.80
CA THR A 145 -6.72 10.57 -11.25
C THR A 145 -7.18 11.46 -12.40
N THR A 146 -6.89 12.76 -12.36
CA THR A 146 -7.26 13.67 -13.47
C THR A 146 -6.47 13.37 -14.74
N LEU A 147 -5.20 12.99 -14.63
CA LEU A 147 -4.40 12.52 -15.76
C LEU A 147 -4.97 11.22 -16.34
N ALA A 148 -5.23 10.21 -15.50
CA ALA A 148 -5.81 8.94 -15.93
C ALA A 148 -7.20 9.11 -16.57
N GLU A 149 -8.03 10.02 -16.03
CA GLU A 149 -9.32 10.37 -16.61
C GLU A 149 -9.15 10.98 -18.01
N LYS A 150 -8.18 11.88 -18.19
CA LYS A 150 -7.88 12.49 -19.50
C LYS A 150 -7.42 11.44 -20.52
N GLU A 151 -6.52 10.54 -20.14
CA GLU A 151 -6.05 9.45 -21.00
C GLU A 151 -7.19 8.48 -21.36
N MET A 152 -8.05 8.14 -20.41
CA MET A 152 -9.23 7.30 -20.65
C MET A 152 -10.18 7.97 -21.64
N LYS A 153 -10.46 9.27 -21.51
CA LYS A 153 -11.29 10.03 -22.45
C LYS A 153 -10.66 10.05 -23.85
N TYR A 154 -9.36 10.29 -23.94
CA TYR A 154 -8.65 10.28 -25.22
C TYR A 154 -8.72 8.90 -25.88
N GLY A 155 -8.36 7.83 -25.15
CA GLY A 155 -8.45 6.47 -25.66
C GLY A 155 -9.86 6.07 -26.08
N HIS A 156 -10.88 6.52 -25.34
CA HIS A 156 -12.28 6.31 -25.72
C HIS A 156 -12.60 6.99 -27.07
N THR A 157 -12.21 8.25 -27.26
CA THR A 157 -12.44 8.95 -28.54
C THR A 157 -11.68 8.31 -29.70
N GLU A 158 -10.47 7.80 -29.46
CA GLU A 158 -9.68 7.10 -30.48
C GLU A 158 -10.36 5.79 -30.88
N LEU A 159 -10.87 5.01 -29.93
CA LEU A 159 -11.63 3.78 -30.19
C LEU A 159 -12.91 4.04 -30.96
N VAL A 160 -13.66 5.11 -30.64
CA VAL A 160 -14.83 5.52 -31.44
C VAL A 160 -14.40 5.88 -32.86
N SER A 161 -13.33 6.65 -33.02
CA SER A 161 -12.86 7.05 -34.36
C SER A 161 -12.39 5.85 -35.20
N ALA A 162 -11.63 4.92 -34.61
CA ALA A 162 -11.19 3.70 -35.28
C ALA A 162 -12.37 2.78 -35.60
N GLY A 163 -13.32 2.66 -34.68
CA GLY A 163 -14.55 1.92 -34.89
C GLY A 163 -15.35 2.45 -36.09
N THR A 164 -15.57 3.77 -36.16
CA THR A 164 -16.33 4.39 -37.26
C THR A 164 -15.62 4.19 -38.60
N GLN A 165 -14.28 4.28 -38.64
CA GLN A 165 -13.49 3.94 -39.83
C GLN A 165 -13.65 2.48 -40.24
N PHE A 166 -13.60 1.53 -39.29
CA PHE A 166 -13.86 0.12 -39.58
C PHE A 166 -15.26 -0.11 -40.13
N GLN A 167 -16.29 0.57 -39.59
CA GLN A 167 -17.64 0.47 -40.13
C GLN A 167 -17.73 1.01 -41.56
N GLN A 168 -17.13 2.16 -41.84
CA GLN A 168 -17.12 2.75 -43.18
C GLN A 168 -16.40 1.82 -44.17
N LEU A 169 -15.26 1.26 -43.77
CA LEU A 169 -14.50 0.31 -44.58
C LEU A 169 -15.25 -1.01 -44.79
N ALA A 170 -15.95 -1.52 -43.77
CA ALA A 170 -16.78 -2.70 -43.91
C ALA A 170 -17.96 -2.47 -44.87
N LYS A 171 -18.58 -1.28 -44.81
CA LYS A 171 -19.64 -0.86 -45.73
C LYS A 171 -19.12 -0.70 -47.17
N SER A 172 -17.94 -0.12 -47.36
CA SER A 172 -17.34 0.01 -48.70
C SER A 172 -16.92 -1.35 -49.26
N ALA A 173 -16.28 -2.21 -48.46
CA ALA A 173 -15.94 -3.57 -48.84
C ALA A 173 -17.19 -4.38 -49.25
N TYR A 174 -18.31 -4.21 -48.52
CA TYR A 174 -19.58 -4.83 -48.90
C TYR A 174 -20.08 -4.35 -50.27
N LYS A 175 -20.06 -3.05 -50.55
CA LYS A 175 -20.46 -2.50 -51.86
C LYS A 175 -19.58 -2.99 -53.01
N VAL A 176 -18.29 -3.21 -52.77
CA VAL A 176 -17.38 -3.76 -53.79
C VAL A 176 -17.59 -5.26 -53.93
N GLU A 177 -17.81 -5.99 -52.84
CA GLU A 177 -18.16 -7.42 -52.84
C GLU A 177 -19.42 -7.69 -53.67
N THR A 178 -20.47 -6.89 -53.51
CA THR A 178 -21.70 -7.02 -54.30
C THR A 178 -21.46 -6.75 -55.78
N ARG A 179 -20.68 -5.72 -56.13
CA ARG A 179 -20.33 -5.45 -57.54
C ARG A 179 -19.50 -6.57 -58.16
N ALA A 180 -18.59 -7.18 -57.39
CA ALA A 180 -17.82 -8.33 -57.84
C ALA A 180 -18.73 -9.56 -58.05
N ALA A 181 -19.70 -9.79 -57.16
CA ALA A 181 -20.71 -10.83 -57.34
C ALA A 181 -21.57 -10.60 -58.59
N ASP A 182 -22.07 -9.38 -58.80
CA ASP A 182 -22.84 -9.03 -59.99
C ASP A 182 -22.02 -9.21 -61.28
N LEU A 183 -20.71 -8.92 -61.23
CA LEU A 183 -19.81 -9.11 -62.36
C LEU A 183 -19.57 -10.61 -62.63
N LEU A 184 -19.46 -11.44 -61.60
CA LEU A 184 -19.38 -12.90 -61.76
C LEU A 184 -20.62 -13.46 -62.43
N ASP A 185 -21.80 -12.99 -62.03
CA ASP A 185 -23.07 -13.42 -62.62
C ASP A 185 -23.14 -13.04 -64.10
N LYS A 186 -22.70 -11.84 -64.48
CA LYS A 186 -22.60 -11.42 -65.88
C LYS A 186 -21.60 -12.26 -66.68
N LEU A 187 -20.41 -12.50 -66.12
CA LEU A 187 -19.38 -13.31 -66.77
C LEU A 187 -19.84 -14.75 -66.97
N ARG A 188 -20.74 -15.29 -66.14
CA ARG A 188 -21.26 -16.66 -66.25
C ARG A 188 -21.96 -16.95 -67.58
N TYR A 189 -22.62 -15.95 -68.17
CA TYR A 189 -23.35 -16.10 -69.43
C TYR A 189 -22.45 -16.05 -70.68
N ILE A 190 -21.19 -15.64 -70.56
CA ILE A 190 -20.26 -15.49 -71.70
C ILE A 190 -19.38 -16.74 -71.82
N PRO A 191 -19.59 -17.64 -72.80
CA PRO A 191 -18.79 -18.85 -72.97
C PRO A 191 -17.45 -18.56 -73.69
N SER A 192 -16.60 -17.70 -73.11
CA SER A 192 -15.26 -17.40 -73.63
C SER A 192 -14.16 -17.87 -72.67
N ARG A 193 -13.00 -18.28 -73.21
CA ARG A 193 -11.81 -18.65 -72.42
C ARG A 193 -11.34 -17.47 -71.56
N GLU A 194 -11.37 -16.25 -72.10
CA GLU A 194 -11.02 -15.03 -71.36
C GLU A 194 -12.02 -14.76 -70.23
N ALA A 195 -13.31 -14.98 -70.49
CA ALA A 195 -14.34 -14.85 -69.46
C ALA A 195 -14.13 -15.85 -68.32
N LEU A 196 -13.68 -17.08 -68.60
CA LEU A 196 -13.35 -18.06 -67.56
C LEU A 196 -12.19 -17.60 -66.67
N ALA A 197 -11.12 -17.05 -67.27
CA ALA A 197 -10.01 -16.48 -66.51
C ALA A 197 -10.46 -15.32 -65.61
N LEU A 198 -11.25 -14.39 -66.16
CA LEU A 198 -11.84 -13.28 -65.41
C LEU A 198 -12.76 -13.75 -64.28
N ARG A 199 -13.54 -14.83 -64.48
CA ARG A 199 -14.36 -15.40 -63.39
C ARG A 199 -13.50 -15.87 -62.23
N ALA A 200 -12.39 -16.55 -62.49
CA ALA A 200 -11.49 -17.00 -61.43
C ALA A 200 -10.90 -15.80 -60.65
N GLU A 201 -10.50 -14.76 -61.37
CA GLU A 201 -9.97 -13.53 -60.78
C GLU A 201 -11.02 -12.80 -59.93
N VAL A 202 -12.20 -12.52 -60.47
CA VAL A 202 -13.27 -11.81 -59.75
C VAL A 202 -13.79 -12.66 -58.57
N ALA A 203 -13.83 -13.98 -58.70
CA ALA A 203 -14.19 -14.87 -57.60
C ALA A 203 -13.16 -14.82 -56.46
N SER A 204 -11.87 -14.76 -56.81
CA SER A 204 -10.81 -14.58 -55.83
C SER A 204 -10.94 -13.23 -55.11
N MET A 205 -11.21 -12.13 -55.86
CA MET A 205 -11.42 -10.80 -55.30
C MET A 205 -12.63 -10.75 -54.37
N ALA A 206 -13.77 -11.30 -54.77
CA ALA A 206 -14.98 -11.38 -53.95
C ALA A 206 -14.73 -12.17 -52.66
N SER A 207 -14.02 -13.30 -52.74
CA SER A 207 -13.68 -14.11 -51.57
C SER A 207 -12.75 -13.37 -50.59
N ASN A 208 -11.79 -12.60 -51.11
CA ASN A 208 -10.87 -11.78 -50.31
C ASN A 208 -11.62 -10.65 -49.60
N LEU A 209 -12.52 -9.94 -50.31
CA LEU A 209 -13.36 -8.89 -49.73
C LEU A 209 -14.27 -9.43 -48.63
N LYS A 210 -14.87 -10.61 -48.84
CA LYS A 210 -15.70 -11.28 -47.82
C LYS A 210 -14.88 -11.61 -46.56
N ARG A 211 -13.66 -12.13 -46.72
CA ARG A 211 -12.74 -12.39 -45.60
C ARG A 211 -12.36 -11.10 -44.87
N GLN A 212 -11.98 -10.06 -45.61
CA GLN A 212 -11.65 -8.74 -45.05
C GLN A 212 -12.84 -8.16 -44.27
N ARG A 213 -14.05 -8.16 -44.84
CA ARG A 213 -15.28 -7.72 -44.17
C ARG A 213 -15.52 -8.49 -42.88
N SER A 214 -15.39 -9.82 -42.89
CA SER A 214 -15.54 -10.62 -41.68
C SER A 214 -14.51 -10.26 -40.60
N SER A 215 -13.28 -9.95 -41.01
CA SER A 215 -12.21 -9.54 -40.07
C SER A 215 -12.45 -8.14 -39.49
N LEU A 216 -12.97 -7.20 -40.29
CA LEU A 216 -13.35 -5.87 -39.84
C LEU A 216 -14.52 -5.93 -38.87
N ASN A 217 -15.55 -6.73 -39.17
CA ASN A 217 -16.67 -6.95 -38.26
C ASN A 217 -16.23 -7.53 -36.91
N LYS A 218 -15.25 -8.46 -36.90
CA LYS A 218 -14.66 -8.96 -35.64
C LYS A 218 -13.96 -7.84 -34.85
N ARG A 219 -13.31 -6.88 -35.50
CA ARG A 219 -12.70 -5.73 -34.83
C ARG A 219 -13.76 -4.78 -34.26
N ILE A 220 -14.84 -4.52 -35.01
CA ILE A 220 -15.98 -3.71 -34.54
C ILE A 220 -16.62 -4.35 -33.30
N MET A 221 -16.88 -5.67 -33.33
CA MET A 221 -17.43 -6.38 -32.16
C MET A 221 -16.53 -6.26 -30.94
N LYS A 222 -15.20 -6.38 -31.09
CA LYS A 222 -14.25 -6.18 -29.97
C LYS A 222 -14.31 -4.77 -29.39
N ILE A 223 -14.48 -3.73 -30.21
CA ILE A 223 -14.64 -2.35 -29.72
C ILE A 223 -15.96 -2.21 -28.94
N ASN A 224 -17.04 -2.81 -29.45
CA ASN A 224 -18.33 -2.82 -28.76
C ASN A 224 -18.29 -3.61 -27.43
N GLU A 225 -17.56 -4.73 -27.37
CA GLU A 225 -17.35 -5.51 -26.14
C GLU A 225 -16.61 -4.71 -25.05
N LEU A 226 -15.78 -3.73 -25.43
CA LEU A 226 -15.15 -2.78 -24.51
C LEU A 226 -16.10 -1.67 -24.03
N GLY A 227 -17.38 -1.72 -24.38
CA GLY A 227 -18.40 -0.73 -24.00
C GLY A 227 -18.34 0.56 -24.82
N VAL A 228 -17.62 0.57 -25.94
CA VAL A 228 -17.55 1.73 -26.84
C VAL A 228 -18.60 1.59 -27.94
N PRO A 229 -19.62 2.45 -28.00
CA PRO A 229 -20.60 2.42 -29.08
C PRO A 229 -19.95 2.92 -30.37
N VAL A 230 -19.99 2.07 -31.40
CA VAL A 230 -19.50 2.38 -32.75
C VAL A 230 -20.65 2.38 -33.73
#